data_AF-A0A4W5LGF0-F1
#
_entry.id   AF-A0A4W5LGF0-F1
#
_cell.length_a   1.000
_cell.length_b   1.000
_cell.length_c   1.000
_cell.angle_alpha   90.00
_cell.angle_beta   90.00
_cell.angle_gamma   90.00
#
_symmetry.space_group_name_H-M   'P 1'
#
loop_
_entity.id
_entity.type
_entity.pdbx_description
1 polymer ?
#
loop_
_entity_poly.entity_id
_entity_poly.type
_entity_poly.pdbx_seq_one_letter_code
_entity_poly.pdbx_strand_id
1 'polypeptide(L)'
;MALKELFTRSNAMTTALHILSVDCQVARIVGVTEDQKRMMGVGSGLELVTLSHGQQLRQDLLERHHLLALGVAIDILGCTGTVGQRATVLHKVILLAQALRDHVHNLYAFSAVMKALEMPQVVRLERTWRALRRNHTESAVMFEKTLKPFMNALNDGDDSVVQGPLAVPYLVPILRLMEGEEGEHTERGCQLLYNTLQAARNAALHAPQYQEHAHSLLTGNT
;
A
#
# COMPACT_ATOMS: atom_id res chain seq x y z
N MET A 1 7.26 -22.99 5.31
CA MET A 1 5.93 -23.57 5.64
C MET A 1 5.16 -22.70 6.63
N ALA A 2 5.79 -22.21 7.71
CA ALA A 2 5.14 -21.39 8.75
C ALA A 2 4.43 -20.10 8.27
N LEU A 3 4.98 -19.35 7.31
CA LEU A 3 4.40 -18.08 6.86
C LEU A 3 3.03 -18.24 6.19
N LYS A 4 2.88 -19.27 5.33
CA LYS A 4 1.61 -19.58 4.64
C LYS A 4 0.53 -20.03 5.62
N GLU A 5 0.91 -20.79 6.64
CA GLU A 5 -0.02 -21.22 7.68
C GLU A 5 -0.52 -20.02 8.50
N LEU A 6 0.36 -19.05 8.79
CA LEU A 6 -0.02 -17.82 9.49
C LEU A 6 -1.02 -16.99 8.68
N PHE A 7 -0.77 -16.74 7.38
CA PHE A 7 -1.75 -16.06 6.51
C PHE A 7 -3.04 -16.85 6.31
N THR A 8 -2.97 -18.18 6.39
CA THR A 8 -4.17 -19.01 6.29
C THR A 8 -5.05 -18.88 7.53
N ARG A 9 -4.45 -18.71 8.71
CA ARG A 9 -5.15 -18.60 10.00
C ARG A 9 -5.59 -17.18 10.33
N SER A 10 -4.80 -16.17 9.95
CA SER A 10 -5.09 -14.77 10.24
C SER A 10 -6.20 -14.23 9.33
N ASN A 11 -7.11 -13.43 9.89
CA ASN A 11 -8.09 -12.70 9.10
C ASN A 11 -7.42 -11.51 8.37
N ALA A 12 -8.09 -10.98 7.34
CA ALA A 12 -7.56 -9.89 6.52
C ALA A 12 -7.30 -8.60 7.33
N MET A 13 -8.14 -8.32 8.34
CA MET A 13 -8.03 -7.13 9.18
C MET A 13 -6.79 -7.17 10.09
N THR A 14 -6.55 -8.29 10.78
CA THR A 14 -5.36 -8.51 11.61
C THR A 14 -4.09 -8.40 10.77
N THR A 15 -4.11 -8.98 9.55
CA THR A 15 -2.97 -8.84 8.63
C THR A 15 -2.76 -7.39 8.20
N ALA A 16 -3.84 -6.66 7.90
CA ALA A 16 -3.78 -5.24 7.55
C ALA A 16 -3.23 -4.37 8.70
N LEU A 17 -3.64 -4.62 9.94
CA LEU A 17 -3.12 -3.93 11.13
C LEU A 17 -1.64 -4.23 11.38
N HIS A 18 -1.20 -5.47 11.20
CA HIS A 18 0.22 -5.80 11.29
C HIS A 18 1.04 -5.11 10.20
N ILE A 19 0.55 -5.08 8.95
CA ILE A 19 1.20 -4.34 7.87
C ILE A 19 1.26 -2.85 8.20
N LEU A 20 0.15 -2.25 8.67
CA LEU A 20 0.11 -0.86 9.12
C LEU A 20 1.16 -0.60 10.20
N SER A 21 1.23 -1.43 11.23
CA SER A 21 2.18 -1.28 12.33
C SER A 21 3.63 -1.22 11.82
N VAL A 22 4.01 -2.17 10.96
CA VAL A 22 5.37 -2.22 10.40
C VAL A 22 5.61 -1.07 9.42
N ASP A 23 4.66 -0.73 8.55
CA ASP A 23 4.79 0.36 7.60
C ASP A 23 4.94 1.72 8.30
N CYS A 24 4.16 1.98 9.35
CA CYS A 24 4.29 3.21 10.12
C CYS A 24 5.64 3.31 10.83
N GLN A 25 6.23 2.19 11.28
CA GLN A 25 7.57 2.18 11.87
C GLN A 25 8.64 2.42 10.81
N VAL A 26 8.58 1.71 9.68
CA VAL A 26 9.57 1.84 8.59
C VAL A 26 9.52 3.23 7.97
N ALA A 27 8.32 3.75 7.70
CA ALA A 27 8.10 5.11 7.19
C ALA A 27 8.32 6.19 8.26
N ARG A 28 8.71 5.82 9.49
CA ARG A 28 8.96 6.72 10.62
C ARG A 28 7.79 7.68 10.87
N ILE A 29 6.58 7.16 10.76
CA ILE A 29 5.33 7.84 11.13
C ILE A 29 5.13 7.67 12.64
N VAL A 30 5.21 6.44 13.14
CA VAL A 30 5.07 6.14 14.58
C VAL A 30 6.35 5.55 15.16
N GLY A 31 6.49 5.60 16.49
CA GLY A 31 7.61 4.97 17.18
C GLY A 31 8.97 5.64 16.93
N VAL A 32 8.97 6.91 16.53
CA VAL A 32 10.20 7.69 16.28
C VAL A 32 10.81 8.12 17.62
N THR A 33 12.01 7.62 17.91
CA THR A 33 12.77 8.00 19.11
C THR A 33 13.31 9.43 19.02
N GLU A 34 13.62 10.06 20.16
CA GLU A 34 14.20 11.41 20.17
C GLU A 34 15.56 11.48 19.47
N ASP A 35 16.37 10.42 19.57
CA ASP A 35 17.65 10.35 18.83
C ASP A 35 17.42 10.24 17.31
N GLN A 36 16.42 9.46 16.87
CA GLN A 36 16.03 9.45 15.46
C GLN A 36 15.53 10.81 14.99
N LYS A 37 14.67 11.50 15.75
CA LYS A 37 14.22 12.87 15.40
C LYS A 37 15.40 13.83 15.25
N ARG A 38 16.35 13.80 16.19
CA ARG A 38 17.58 14.61 16.12
C ARG A 38 18.40 14.32 14.86
N MET A 39 18.60 13.04 14.53
CA MET A 39 19.34 12.65 13.32
C MET A 39 18.62 13.02 12.03
N MET A 40 17.29 12.95 12.00
CA MET A 40 16.50 13.31 10.83
C MET A 40 16.40 14.83 10.64
N GLY A 41 16.47 15.61 11.73
CA GLY A 41 16.22 17.05 11.75
C GLY A 41 14.74 17.41 11.60
N VAL A 42 13.83 16.42 11.60
CA VAL A 42 12.40 16.55 11.35
C VAL A 42 11.59 15.60 12.23
N GLY A 43 10.29 15.87 12.38
CA GLY A 43 9.41 15.13 13.30
C GLY A 43 8.87 13.80 12.75
N SER A 44 8.91 13.60 11.44
CA SER A 44 8.29 12.45 10.76
C SER A 44 9.07 12.05 9.51
N GLY A 45 9.04 10.76 9.17
CA GLY A 45 9.57 10.29 7.89
C GLY A 45 8.80 10.83 6.68
N LEU A 46 7.53 11.21 6.84
CA LEU A 46 6.74 11.86 5.77
C LEU A 46 7.33 13.21 5.36
N GLU A 47 7.92 13.94 6.30
CA GLU A 47 8.67 15.15 6.01
C GLU A 47 10.03 14.79 5.40
N LEU A 48 10.74 13.84 6.02
CA LEU A 48 12.09 13.44 5.60
C LEU A 48 12.16 12.99 4.14
N VAL A 49 11.18 12.22 3.64
CA VAL A 49 11.19 11.73 2.23
C VAL A 49 11.14 12.87 1.21
N THR A 50 10.68 14.06 1.59
CA THR A 50 10.65 15.24 0.71
C THR A 50 11.96 16.02 0.67
N LEU A 51 12.91 15.69 1.56
CA LEU A 51 14.19 16.40 1.71
C LEU A 51 15.33 15.66 0.99
N SER A 52 16.39 16.40 0.63
CA SER A 52 17.54 15.85 -0.10
C SER A 52 18.22 14.71 0.66
N HIS A 53 18.38 14.84 1.98
CA HIS A 53 18.97 13.81 2.85
C HIS A 53 18.02 12.66 3.21
N GLY A 54 16.79 12.66 2.68
CA GLY A 54 15.82 11.58 2.85
C GLY A 54 16.05 10.35 1.96
N GLN A 55 17.09 10.35 1.12
CA GLN A 55 17.34 9.34 0.10
C GLN A 55 17.31 7.90 0.63
N GLN A 56 17.99 7.63 1.75
CA GLN A 56 18.01 6.27 2.31
C GLN A 56 16.60 5.77 2.65
N LEU A 57 15.79 6.62 3.31
CA LEU A 57 14.41 6.26 3.65
C LEU A 57 13.57 6.02 2.38
N ARG A 58 13.79 6.80 1.31
CA ARG A 58 13.08 6.59 0.05
C ARG A 58 13.42 5.26 -0.59
N GLN A 59 14.69 4.88 -0.62
CA GLN A 59 15.13 3.59 -1.14
C GLN A 59 14.58 2.42 -0.30
N ASP A 60 14.66 2.51 1.03
CA ASP A 60 14.10 1.51 1.94
C ASP A 60 12.59 1.30 1.70
N LEU A 61 11.84 2.38 1.48
CA LEU A 61 10.41 2.34 1.20
C LEU A 61 10.11 1.82 -0.22
N LEU A 62 10.91 2.11 -1.23
CA LEU A 62 10.74 1.53 -2.57
C LEU A 62 11.01 0.03 -2.56
N GLU A 63 12.07 -0.41 -1.89
CA GLU A 63 12.41 -1.83 -1.73
C GLU A 63 11.31 -2.57 -0.97
N ARG A 64 10.87 -2.03 0.18
CA ARG A 64 9.78 -2.61 0.96
C ARG A 64 8.49 -2.75 0.15
N HIS A 65 8.12 -1.75 -0.66
CA HIS A 65 6.93 -1.80 -1.52
C HIS A 65 7.04 -2.95 -2.53
N HIS A 66 8.21 -3.06 -3.17
CA HIS A 66 8.46 -4.10 -4.15
C HIS A 66 8.42 -5.50 -3.53
N LEU A 67 9.06 -5.69 -2.37
CA LEU A 67 9.07 -6.95 -1.64
C LEU A 67 7.68 -7.35 -1.16
N LEU A 68 6.86 -6.40 -0.69
CA LEU A 68 5.48 -6.67 -0.30
C LEU A 68 4.66 -7.15 -1.51
N ALA A 69 4.76 -6.47 -2.65
CA ALA A 69 4.08 -6.87 -3.88
C ALA A 69 4.52 -8.26 -4.36
N LEU A 70 5.83 -8.53 -4.37
CA LEU A 70 6.36 -9.85 -4.72
C LEU A 70 5.91 -10.93 -3.72
N GLY A 71 5.93 -10.64 -2.42
CA GLY A 71 5.49 -11.57 -1.39
C GLY A 71 4.04 -12.01 -1.59
N VAL A 72 3.14 -11.07 -1.90
CA VAL A 72 1.73 -11.37 -2.22
C VAL A 72 1.61 -12.20 -3.49
N ALA A 73 2.34 -11.84 -4.56
CA ALA A 73 2.32 -12.61 -5.81
C ALA A 73 2.85 -14.04 -5.62
N ILE A 74 3.92 -14.20 -4.83
CA ILE A 74 4.52 -15.50 -4.47
C ILE A 74 3.55 -16.34 -3.64
N ASP A 75 2.75 -15.74 -2.76
CA ASP A 75 1.75 -16.49 -1.99
C ASP A 75 0.67 -17.09 -2.91
N ILE A 76 0.17 -16.28 -3.86
CA ILE A 76 -0.81 -16.73 -4.87
C ILE A 76 -0.19 -17.82 -5.77
N LEU A 77 0.97 -17.54 -6.38
CA LEU A 77 1.61 -18.41 -7.35
C LEU A 77 2.17 -19.69 -6.71
N GLY A 78 2.64 -19.58 -5.47
CA GLY A 78 3.16 -20.69 -4.69
C GLY A 78 2.07 -21.58 -4.08
N CYS A 79 0.78 -21.27 -4.28
CA CYS A 79 -0.30 -22.17 -3.90
C CYS A 79 -0.31 -23.39 -4.84
N THR A 80 0.42 -24.44 -4.45
CA THR A 80 0.57 -25.73 -5.15
C THR A 80 -0.63 -26.67 -4.96
N GLY A 81 -1.66 -26.22 -4.24
CA GLY A 81 -2.91 -26.94 -4.07
C GLY A 81 -3.83 -26.88 -5.30
N THR A 82 -5.12 -27.09 -5.08
CA THR A 82 -6.13 -27.04 -6.14
C THR A 82 -6.35 -25.61 -6.64
N VAL A 83 -6.96 -25.48 -7.83
CA VAL A 83 -7.41 -24.18 -8.36
C VAL A 83 -8.36 -23.49 -7.38
N GLY A 84 -9.22 -24.25 -6.70
CA GLY A 84 -10.13 -23.73 -5.67
C GLY A 84 -9.38 -23.14 -4.48
N GLN A 85 -8.38 -23.86 -3.95
CA GLN A 85 -7.55 -23.36 -2.84
C GLN A 85 -6.81 -22.08 -3.22
N ARG A 86 -6.24 -22.03 -4.43
CA ARG A 86 -5.59 -20.81 -4.92
C ARG A 86 -6.58 -19.65 -5.13
N ALA A 87 -7.81 -19.94 -5.55
CA ALA A 87 -8.87 -18.93 -5.63
C ALA A 87 -9.27 -18.39 -4.25
N THR A 88 -9.23 -19.21 -3.20
CA THR A 88 -9.41 -18.77 -1.81
C THR A 88 -8.25 -17.89 -1.34
N VAL A 89 -7.00 -18.18 -1.72
CA VAL A 89 -5.86 -17.28 -1.46
C VAL A 89 -6.08 -15.93 -2.15
N LEU A 90 -6.46 -15.94 -3.42
CA LEU A 90 -6.75 -14.73 -4.17
C LEU A 90 -7.90 -13.91 -3.55
N HIS A 91 -8.96 -14.57 -3.09
CA HIS A 91 -10.06 -13.96 -2.34
C HIS A 91 -9.55 -13.24 -1.08
N LYS A 92 -8.69 -13.90 -0.28
CA LYS A 92 -8.10 -13.31 0.92
C LYS A 92 -7.21 -12.10 0.62
N VAL A 93 -6.44 -12.14 -0.48
CA VAL A 93 -5.62 -11.00 -0.92
C VAL A 93 -6.49 -9.81 -1.29
N ILE A 94 -7.64 -10.02 -1.94
CA ILE A 94 -8.59 -8.94 -2.25
C ILE A 94 -9.19 -8.37 -0.96
N LEU A 95 -9.57 -9.21 0.00
CA LEU A 95 -10.03 -8.75 1.31
C LEU A 95 -8.95 -7.96 2.07
N LEU A 96 -7.68 -8.35 1.94
CA LEU A 96 -6.56 -7.60 2.50
C LEU A 96 -6.45 -6.23 1.84
N ALA A 97 -6.50 -6.14 0.52
CA ALA A 97 -6.50 -4.85 -0.19
C ALA A 97 -7.66 -3.96 0.26
N GLN A 98 -8.87 -4.53 0.41
CA GLN A 98 -10.02 -3.81 0.93
C GLN A 98 -9.78 -3.31 2.36
N ALA A 99 -9.29 -4.16 3.27
CA ALA A 99 -9.01 -3.78 4.66
C ALA A 99 -7.94 -2.68 4.75
N LEU A 100 -6.89 -2.76 3.92
CA LEU A 100 -5.84 -1.74 3.82
C LEU A 100 -6.39 -0.36 3.43
N ARG A 101 -7.36 -0.33 2.51
CA ARG A 101 -8.00 0.90 2.03
C ARG A 101 -9.07 1.41 3.01
N ASP A 102 -10.05 0.57 3.33
CA ASP A 102 -11.32 0.99 3.94
C ASP A 102 -11.28 1.01 5.48
N HIS A 103 -10.31 0.33 6.10
CA HIS A 103 -10.28 0.18 7.56
C HIS A 103 -9.02 0.73 8.20
N VAL A 104 -7.84 0.42 7.64
CA VAL A 104 -6.56 0.87 8.22
C VAL A 104 -5.94 2.05 7.47
N HIS A 105 -6.55 2.48 6.36
CA HIS A 105 -6.18 3.70 5.62
C HIS A 105 -4.69 3.79 5.26
N ASN A 106 -4.11 2.65 4.85
CA ASN A 106 -2.71 2.51 4.44
C ASN A 106 -2.65 2.36 2.91
N LEU A 107 -2.62 3.49 2.21
CA LEU A 107 -2.60 3.52 0.74
C LEU A 107 -1.28 3.03 0.15
N TYR A 108 -0.17 3.17 0.90
CA TYR A 108 1.13 2.65 0.51
C TYR A 108 1.10 1.11 0.36
N ALA A 109 0.69 0.36 1.39
CA ALA A 109 0.57 -1.09 1.28
C ALA A 109 -0.57 -1.53 0.35
N PHE A 110 -1.70 -0.83 0.36
CA PHE A 110 -2.80 -1.08 -0.59
C PHE A 110 -2.27 -1.12 -2.03
N SER A 111 -1.47 -0.11 -2.42
CA SER A 111 -0.89 -0.04 -3.76
C SER A 111 0.06 -1.21 -4.06
N ALA A 112 0.79 -1.74 -3.07
CA ALA A 112 1.65 -2.92 -3.24
C ALA A 112 0.82 -4.19 -3.49
N VAL A 113 -0.28 -4.36 -2.77
CA VAL A 113 -1.21 -5.48 -2.97
C VAL A 113 -1.89 -5.39 -4.34
N MET A 114 -2.33 -4.19 -4.75
CA MET A 114 -2.89 -3.98 -6.09
C MET A 114 -1.88 -4.28 -7.19
N LYS A 115 -0.63 -3.80 -7.05
CA LYS A 115 0.47 -4.12 -7.96
C LYS A 115 0.68 -5.63 -8.11
N ALA A 116 0.58 -6.40 -7.01
CA ALA A 116 0.68 -7.85 -7.05
C ALA A 116 -0.47 -8.51 -7.84
N LEU A 117 -1.70 -8.06 -7.62
CA LEU A 117 -2.90 -8.57 -8.30
C LEU A 117 -2.89 -8.31 -9.81
N GLU A 118 -2.20 -7.25 -10.24
CA GLU A 118 -2.08 -6.84 -11.64
C GLU A 118 -0.81 -7.34 -12.33
N MET A 119 0.08 -8.05 -11.63
CA MET A 119 1.26 -8.67 -12.26
C MET A 119 0.81 -9.63 -13.38
N PRO A 120 1.44 -9.60 -14.57
CA PRO A 120 1.09 -10.50 -15.67
C PRO A 120 1.06 -11.98 -15.28
N GLN A 121 1.96 -12.38 -14.37
CA GLN A 121 2.07 -13.71 -13.82
C GLN A 121 0.83 -14.14 -13.03
N VAL A 122 0.16 -13.20 -12.35
CA VAL A 122 -1.07 -13.41 -11.56
C VAL A 122 -2.31 -13.26 -12.45
N VAL A 123 -2.37 -12.22 -13.29
CA VAL A 123 -3.51 -11.95 -14.19
C VAL A 123 -3.74 -13.12 -15.15
N ARG A 124 -2.68 -13.73 -15.70
CA ARG A 124 -2.79 -14.86 -16.64
C ARG A 124 -3.38 -16.15 -16.03
N LEU A 125 -3.63 -16.20 -14.72
CA LEU A 125 -4.19 -17.38 -14.05
C LEU A 125 -5.71 -17.52 -14.29
N GLU A 126 -6.14 -17.60 -15.55
CA GLU A 126 -7.53 -17.57 -15.99
C GLU A 126 -8.47 -18.53 -15.24
N ARG A 127 -8.01 -19.76 -15.01
CA ARG A 127 -8.78 -20.78 -14.28
C ARG A 127 -9.02 -20.37 -12.81
N THR A 128 -8.04 -19.71 -12.19
CA THR A 128 -8.11 -19.23 -10.81
C THR A 128 -9.06 -18.04 -10.71
N TRP A 129 -8.94 -17.06 -11.61
CA TRP A 129 -9.86 -15.91 -11.67
C TRP A 129 -11.30 -16.34 -11.96
N ARG A 130 -11.50 -17.33 -12.83
CA ARG A 130 -12.83 -17.92 -13.07
C ARG A 130 -13.39 -18.61 -11.83
N ALA A 131 -12.55 -19.33 -11.07
CA ALA A 131 -12.95 -19.95 -9.82
C ALA A 131 -13.30 -18.90 -8.75
N LEU A 132 -12.54 -17.81 -8.63
CA LEU A 132 -12.85 -16.66 -7.77
C LEU A 132 -14.23 -16.09 -8.13
N ARG A 133 -14.49 -15.79 -9.41
CA ARG A 133 -15.79 -15.25 -9.86
C ARG A 133 -16.99 -16.15 -9.58
N ARG A 134 -16.79 -17.47 -9.46
CA ARG A 134 -17.85 -18.44 -9.17
C ARG A 134 -18.05 -18.64 -7.68
N ASN A 135 -16.96 -18.71 -6.92
CA ASN A 135 -16.99 -19.13 -5.51
C ASN A 135 -16.98 -17.93 -4.54
N HIS A 136 -16.49 -16.78 -4.99
CA HIS A 136 -16.30 -15.55 -4.21
C HIS A 136 -16.67 -14.32 -5.06
N THR A 137 -17.90 -14.33 -5.60
CA THR A 137 -18.39 -13.32 -6.55
C THR A 137 -18.24 -11.89 -6.03
N GLU A 138 -18.57 -11.64 -4.77
CA GLU A 138 -18.46 -10.33 -4.14
C GLU A 138 -17.03 -9.79 -4.16
N SER A 139 -16.03 -10.62 -3.89
CA SER A 139 -14.63 -10.19 -3.97
C SER A 139 -14.18 -9.91 -5.40
N ALA A 140 -14.65 -10.70 -6.37
CA ALA A 140 -14.36 -10.42 -7.78
C ALA A 140 -14.97 -9.07 -8.21
N VAL A 141 -16.19 -8.77 -7.76
CA VAL A 141 -16.85 -7.48 -8.01
C VAL A 141 -16.09 -6.35 -7.29
N MET A 142 -15.75 -6.51 -6.01
CA MET A 142 -14.98 -5.54 -5.23
C MET A 142 -13.66 -5.18 -5.93
N PHE A 143 -12.91 -6.17 -6.40
CA PHE A 143 -11.66 -5.94 -7.11
C PHE A 143 -11.86 -5.14 -8.40
N GLU A 144 -12.79 -5.55 -9.27
CA GLU A 144 -12.98 -4.94 -10.60
C GLU A 144 -13.73 -3.61 -10.58
N LYS A 145 -14.65 -3.42 -9.63
CA LYS A 145 -15.57 -2.26 -9.60
C LYS A 145 -15.22 -1.22 -8.55
N THR A 146 -14.40 -1.57 -7.57
CA THR A 146 -14.05 -0.64 -6.48
C THR A 146 -12.54 -0.44 -6.38
N LEU A 147 -11.77 -1.50 -6.14
CA LEU A 147 -10.34 -1.37 -5.84
C LEU A 147 -9.51 -0.94 -7.07
N LYS A 148 -9.76 -1.54 -8.25
CA LYS A 148 -9.09 -1.17 -9.50
C LYS A 148 -9.37 0.28 -9.92
N PRO A 149 -10.64 0.73 -10.05
CA PRO A 149 -10.92 2.12 -10.37
C PRO A 149 -10.29 3.11 -9.38
N PHE A 150 -10.32 2.79 -8.08
CA PHE A 150 -9.69 3.62 -7.06
C PHE A 150 -8.16 3.68 -7.22
N MET A 151 -7.48 2.55 -7.49
CA MET A 151 -6.04 2.54 -7.75
C MET A 151 -5.68 3.33 -9.01
N ASN A 152 -6.49 3.25 -10.06
CA ASN A 152 -6.30 4.03 -11.28
C ASN A 152 -6.42 5.54 -11.00
N ALA A 153 -7.44 5.95 -10.26
CA ALA A 153 -7.60 7.35 -9.85
C ALA A 153 -6.43 7.86 -9.01
N LEU A 154 -5.90 7.04 -8.09
CA LEU A 154 -4.67 7.37 -7.35
C LEU A 154 -3.46 7.53 -8.27
N ASN A 155 -3.30 6.67 -9.28
CA ASN A 155 -2.22 6.78 -10.26
C ASN A 155 -2.36 7.99 -11.18
N ASP A 156 -3.59 8.44 -11.42
CA ASP A 156 -3.89 9.67 -12.16
C ASP A 156 -3.73 10.94 -11.29
N GLY A 157 -3.39 10.79 -10.00
CA GLY A 157 -3.22 11.88 -9.07
C GLY A 157 -4.53 12.58 -8.70
N ASP A 158 -5.65 11.87 -8.76
CA ASP A 158 -6.96 12.38 -8.34
C ASP A 158 -7.12 12.24 -6.82
N ASP A 159 -6.76 13.27 -6.08
CA ASP A 159 -6.89 13.30 -4.61
C ASP A 159 -8.36 13.29 -4.14
N SER A 160 -9.34 13.56 -5.01
CA SER A 160 -10.76 13.63 -4.62
C SER A 160 -11.37 12.28 -4.23
N VAL A 161 -10.75 11.18 -4.67
CA VAL A 161 -11.21 9.82 -4.34
C VAL A 161 -10.81 9.39 -2.93
N VAL A 162 -9.84 10.08 -2.32
CA VAL A 162 -9.36 9.81 -0.97
C VAL A 162 -10.30 10.49 0.02
N GLN A 163 -10.92 9.68 0.89
CA GLN A 163 -11.83 10.18 1.93
C GLN A 163 -11.27 9.91 3.32
N GLY A 164 -11.43 10.89 4.21
CA GLY A 164 -11.08 10.76 5.62
C GLY A 164 -9.57 10.83 5.90
N PRO A 165 -9.18 10.71 7.18
CA PRO A 165 -7.78 10.69 7.58
C PRO A 165 -7.09 9.42 7.08
N LEU A 166 -5.84 9.57 6.63
CA LEU A 166 -4.98 8.48 6.21
C LEU A 166 -3.95 8.16 7.29
N ALA A 167 -3.61 6.88 7.43
CA ALA A 167 -2.55 6.45 8.35
C ALA A 167 -1.20 6.42 7.61
N VAL A 168 -1.21 6.01 6.34
CA VAL A 168 -0.06 6.07 5.44
C VAL A 168 -0.51 6.52 4.04
N PRO A 169 0.01 7.64 3.50
CA PRO A 169 -0.38 8.14 2.19
C PRO A 169 0.15 7.27 1.04
N TYR A 170 -0.30 7.52 -0.18
CA TYR A 170 0.24 6.87 -1.37
C TYR A 170 1.63 7.44 -1.71
N LEU A 171 2.67 6.88 -1.08
CA LEU A 171 4.03 7.42 -1.15
C LEU A 171 4.76 7.13 -2.47
N VAL A 172 4.43 6.04 -3.17
CA VAL A 172 5.23 5.53 -4.30
C VAL A 172 5.53 6.58 -5.37
N PRO A 173 4.58 7.43 -5.83
CA PRO A 173 4.87 8.42 -6.85
C PRO A 173 5.94 9.43 -6.43
N ILE A 174 5.88 9.98 -5.21
CA ILE A 174 6.88 10.93 -4.73
C ILE A 174 8.24 10.26 -4.50
N LEU A 175 8.26 9.02 -4.00
CA LEU A 175 9.51 8.30 -3.78
C LEU A 175 10.27 8.12 -5.10
N ARG A 176 9.58 7.68 -6.15
CA ARG A 176 10.15 7.49 -7.49
C ARG A 176 10.63 8.79 -8.12
N LEU A 177 9.80 9.82 -8.03
CA LEU A 177 10.11 11.14 -8.56
C LEU A 177 11.40 11.71 -7.92
N MET A 178 11.54 11.60 -6.61
CA MET A 178 12.72 12.10 -5.87
C MET A 178 13.99 11.28 -6.12
N GLU A 179 13.86 10.04 -6.59
CA GLU A 179 15.00 9.20 -7.02
C GLU A 179 15.32 9.33 -8.52
N GLY A 180 14.67 10.28 -9.21
CA GLY A 180 14.98 10.62 -10.58
C GLY A 180 14.28 9.77 -11.63
N GLU A 181 13.21 9.04 -11.29
CA GLU A 181 12.33 8.47 -12.32
C GLU A 181 11.65 9.61 -13.09
N GLU A 182 11.94 9.70 -14.39
CA GLU A 182 11.37 10.74 -15.26
C GLU A 182 9.87 10.50 -15.48
N GLY A 183 9.09 11.57 -15.33
CA GLY A 183 7.67 11.59 -15.68
C GLY A 183 7.46 11.75 -17.18
N GLU A 184 6.22 11.56 -17.63
CA GLU A 184 5.86 11.83 -19.03
C GLU A 184 6.02 13.33 -19.36
N HIS A 185 6.69 13.65 -20.47
CA HIS A 185 6.79 15.02 -20.99
C HIS A 185 5.54 15.44 -21.77
N THR A 186 4.36 15.19 -21.19
CA THR A 186 3.05 15.55 -21.74
C THR A 186 2.37 16.55 -20.79
N GLU A 187 1.36 17.28 -21.26
CA GLU A 187 0.55 18.17 -20.39
C GLU A 187 -0.05 17.40 -19.20
N ARG A 188 -0.54 16.18 -19.47
CA ARG A 188 -1.03 15.25 -18.44
C ARG A 188 0.07 14.87 -17.46
N GLY A 189 1.28 14.59 -17.94
CA GLY A 189 2.44 14.29 -17.10
C GLY A 189 2.84 15.46 -16.18
N CYS A 190 2.81 16.69 -16.69
CA CYS A 190 3.02 17.90 -15.88
C CYS A 190 1.97 18.06 -14.78
N GLN A 191 0.69 17.81 -15.10
CA GLN A 191 -0.39 17.85 -14.11
C GLN A 191 -0.21 16.78 -13.03
N LEU A 192 0.14 15.55 -13.42
CA LEU A 192 0.41 14.46 -12.48
C LEU A 192 1.61 14.77 -11.57
N LEU A 193 2.67 15.35 -12.14
CA LEU A 193 3.83 15.81 -11.39
C LEU A 193 3.43 16.86 -10.34
N TYR A 194 2.65 17.87 -10.76
CA TYR A 194 2.15 18.90 -9.85
C TYR A 194 1.31 18.30 -8.71
N ASN A 195 0.36 17.40 -9.03
CA ASN A 195 -0.47 16.73 -8.03
C ASN A 195 0.40 15.91 -7.05
N THR A 196 1.38 15.17 -7.56
CA THR A 196 2.31 14.38 -6.74
C THR A 196 3.10 15.24 -5.76
N LEU A 197 3.65 16.37 -6.23
CA LEU A 197 4.38 17.32 -5.40
C LEU A 197 3.48 18.01 -4.38
N GLN A 198 2.24 18.36 -4.76
CA GLN A 198 1.26 18.96 -3.86
C GLN A 198 0.84 17.99 -2.77
N ALA A 199 0.56 16.73 -3.12
CA ALA A 199 0.25 15.67 -2.16
C ALA A 199 1.42 15.43 -1.19
N ALA A 200 2.65 15.38 -1.69
CA ALA A 200 3.85 15.24 -0.86
C ALA A 200 4.02 16.41 0.13
N ARG A 201 3.84 17.65 -0.34
CA ARG A 201 3.86 18.84 0.51
C ARG A 201 2.78 18.77 1.59
N ASN A 202 1.56 18.38 1.23
CA ASN A 202 0.46 18.24 2.17
C ASN A 202 0.73 17.15 3.21
N ALA A 203 1.31 16.01 2.81
CA ALA A 203 1.69 14.93 3.72
C ALA A 203 2.79 15.37 4.71
N ALA A 204 3.78 16.14 4.25
CA ALA A 204 4.82 16.69 5.13
C ALA A 204 4.24 17.70 6.14
N LEU A 205 3.43 18.66 5.67
CA LEU A 205 2.82 19.69 6.54
C LEU A 205 1.87 19.12 7.59
N HIS A 206 1.13 18.07 7.24
CA HIS A 206 0.13 17.47 8.12
C HIS A 206 0.60 16.15 8.72
N ALA A 207 1.91 15.88 8.75
CA ALA A 207 2.47 14.65 9.27
C ALA A 207 1.90 14.25 10.65
N PRO A 208 1.69 15.15 11.63
CA PRO A 208 1.07 14.80 12.91
C PRO A 208 -0.32 14.15 12.81
N GLN A 209 -1.13 14.53 11.81
CA GLN A 209 -2.48 13.96 11.62
C GLN A 209 -2.41 12.49 11.20
N TYR A 210 -1.43 12.13 10.36
CA TYR A 210 -1.18 10.72 10.00
C TYR A 210 -0.72 9.91 11.22
N GLN A 211 0.10 10.52 12.09
CA GLN A 211 0.58 9.88 13.32
C GLN A 211 -0.57 9.61 14.28
N GLU A 212 -1.40 10.62 14.55
CA GLU A 212 -2.57 10.50 15.43
C GLU A 212 -3.54 9.44 14.92
N HIS A 213 -3.85 9.45 13.62
CA HIS A 213 -4.74 8.46 13.03
C HIS A 213 -4.15 7.04 13.08
N ALA A 214 -2.88 6.87 12.71
CA ALA A 214 -2.19 5.59 12.81
C ALA A 214 -2.17 5.06 14.25
N HIS A 215 -1.91 5.93 15.23
CA HIS A 215 -1.98 5.56 16.64
C HIS A 215 -3.38 5.11 17.03
N SER A 216 -4.43 5.85 16.66
CA SER A 216 -5.82 5.49 16.99
C SER A 216 -6.21 4.09 16.49
N LEU A 217 -5.77 3.71 15.28
CA LEU A 217 -6.04 2.42 14.67
C LEU A 217 -5.27 1.26 15.33
N LEU A 218 -4.05 1.54 15.77
CA LEU A 218 -3.15 0.55 16.37
C LEU A 218 -3.41 0.34 17.87
N THR A 219 -3.92 1.35 18.59
CA THR A 219 -4.28 1.25 20.01
C THR A 219 -5.75 0.86 20.23
N GLY A 220 -6.65 1.16 19.28
CA GLY A 220 -8.08 0.86 19.41
C GLY A 220 -8.47 -0.60 19.15
N ASN A 221 -7.52 -1.44 18.71
CA ASN A 221 -7.74 -2.86 18.39
C ASN A 221 -6.93 -3.83 19.28
N THR A 222 -6.36 -3.33 20.38
CA THR A 222 -5.78 -4.15 21.47
C THR A 222 -6.78 -4.29 22.60
#